data_AF-A0A3L7PAU5-F1
#
_entry.id   AF-A0A3L7PAU5-F1
#
_cell.length_a   1.000
_cell.length_b   1.000
_cell.length_c   1.000
_cell.angle_alpha   90.00
_cell.angle_beta   90.00
_cell.angle_gamma   90.00
#
_symmetry.space_group_name_H-M   'P 1'
#
loop_
_entity.id
_entity.type
_entity.pdbx_description
1 polymer ?
#
loop_
_entity_poly.entity_id
_entity_poly.type
_entity_poly.pdbx_seq_one_letter_code
_entity_poly.pdbx_strand_id
1 'polypeptide(L)'
;MILSGSEIQARLGSDIVIDPFVESQLNPNSYNLRLHNELLVYEEIVLDMRKPNRFRRIEIPPEGLELDPNRLYLGRTIERTETHNLVPMLEGRSSVGRLGLFVHVTAGFGDVGFCGYWTLEMYAIQPVRIYAGVEICQIFYHTVEGAVHEYKQSGKYQHNKDIQPSLLYREFAQPEDRQRKLWDADDTKVT
;
A
#
# COMPACT_ATOMS: atom_id res chain seq x y z
N MET A 1 -3.39 10.55 19.60
CA MET A 1 -4.80 10.87 19.28
C MET A 1 -5.05 10.63 17.79
N ILE A 2 -6.30 10.65 17.30
CA ILE A 2 -6.65 10.47 15.86
C ILE A 2 -7.16 11.80 15.31
N LEU A 3 -6.85 12.11 14.04
CA LEU A 3 -7.38 13.29 13.36
C LEU A 3 -8.84 13.10 12.94
N SER A 4 -9.64 14.16 13.06
CA SER A 4 -10.96 14.21 12.42
C SER A 4 -10.82 14.42 10.91
N GLY A 5 -11.89 14.18 10.15
CA GLY A 5 -11.94 14.45 8.71
C GLY A 5 -11.66 15.92 8.38
N SER A 6 -12.22 16.84 9.16
CA SER A 6 -11.96 18.28 9.01
C SER A 6 -10.50 18.64 9.29
N GLU A 7 -9.87 17.95 10.24
CA GLU A 7 -8.44 18.15 10.54
C GLU A 7 -7.54 17.55 9.46
N ILE A 8 -7.93 16.40 8.87
CA ILE A 8 -7.27 15.84 7.69
C ILE A 8 -7.33 16.86 6.54
N GLN A 9 -8.53 17.41 6.27
CA GLN A 9 -8.74 18.40 5.22
C GLN A 9 -7.92 19.67 5.44
N ALA A 10 -7.87 20.18 6.68
CA ALA A 10 -7.10 21.36 7.04
C ALA A 10 -5.58 21.18 6.88
N ARG A 11 -5.09 19.93 6.92
CA ARG A 11 -3.67 19.58 6.78
C ARG A 11 -3.28 19.12 5.37
N LEU A 12 -4.23 19.12 4.42
CA LEU A 12 -3.91 18.84 3.02
C LEU A 12 -2.95 19.89 2.46
N GLY A 13 -1.90 19.43 1.78
CA GLY A 13 -0.85 20.26 1.20
C GLY A 13 0.22 20.73 2.19
N SER A 14 0.11 20.38 3.47
CA SER A 14 1.15 20.60 4.48
C SER A 14 1.65 19.27 5.05
N ASP A 15 1.02 18.77 6.11
CA ASP A 15 1.39 17.48 6.73
C ASP A 15 0.89 16.29 5.91
N ILE A 16 -0.15 16.47 5.09
CA ILE A 16 -0.81 15.37 4.36
C ILE A 16 -0.89 15.72 2.88
N VAL A 17 -0.44 14.83 2.01
CA VAL A 17 -0.76 14.87 0.58
C VAL A 17 -1.53 13.60 0.23
N ILE A 18 -2.63 13.76 -0.50
CA ILE A 18 -3.39 12.67 -1.09
C ILE A 18 -3.64 13.06 -2.54
N ASP A 19 -3.21 12.22 -3.47
CA ASP A 19 -3.30 12.53 -4.90
C ASP A 19 -3.72 11.29 -5.70
N PRO A 20 -4.88 11.32 -6.37
CA PRO A 20 -5.86 12.42 -6.37
C PRO A 20 -6.69 12.49 -5.08
N PHE A 21 -6.97 13.71 -4.60
CA PHE A 21 -7.94 13.94 -3.53
C PHE A 21 -9.34 14.20 -4.11
N VAL A 22 -10.35 13.53 -3.54
CA VAL A 22 -11.76 13.67 -3.89
C VAL A 22 -12.55 13.89 -2.61
N GLU A 23 -13.22 15.03 -2.50
CA GLU A 23 -13.92 15.44 -1.27
C GLU A 23 -14.92 14.39 -0.77
N SER A 24 -15.62 13.68 -1.67
CA SER A 24 -16.60 12.65 -1.30
C SER A 24 -15.99 11.41 -0.63
N GLN A 25 -14.67 11.22 -0.71
CA GLN A 25 -13.95 10.13 -0.04
C GLN A 25 -13.57 10.49 1.40
N LEU A 26 -13.75 11.75 1.84
CA LEU A 26 -13.46 12.19 3.19
C LEU A 26 -14.56 11.76 4.18
N ASN A 27 -14.16 11.08 5.26
CA ASN A 27 -15.04 10.59 6.31
C ASN A 27 -14.84 11.41 7.62
N PRO A 28 -15.65 11.20 8.67
CA PRO A 28 -15.51 11.93 9.93
C PRO A 28 -14.14 11.85 10.62
N ASN A 29 -13.32 10.83 10.33
CA ASN A 29 -12.00 10.61 10.95
C ASN A 29 -11.04 9.78 10.06
N SER A 30 -11.31 9.70 8.76
CA SER A 30 -10.51 8.94 7.81
C SER A 30 -10.75 9.45 6.39
N TYR A 31 -10.04 8.90 5.42
CA TYR A 31 -10.26 9.14 3.99
C TYR A 31 -10.26 7.80 3.25
N ASN A 32 -11.27 7.51 2.44
CA ASN A 32 -11.35 6.27 1.67
C ASN A 32 -10.32 6.27 0.54
N LEU A 33 -9.62 5.17 0.32
CA LEU A 33 -8.69 4.98 -0.80
C LEU A 33 -9.23 3.93 -1.76
N ARG A 34 -8.96 4.10 -3.05
CA ARG A 34 -9.53 3.29 -4.13
C ARG A 34 -8.56 2.23 -4.62
N LEU A 35 -9.11 1.10 -5.06
CA LEU A 35 -8.34 -0.01 -5.61
C LEU A 35 -7.84 0.29 -7.04
N HIS A 36 -6.55 0.10 -7.29
CA HIS A 36 -5.97 0.16 -8.64
C HIS A 36 -6.44 -1.00 -9.52
N ASN A 37 -6.32 -0.89 -10.85
CA ASN A 37 -6.87 -1.86 -11.80
C ASN A 37 -6.03 -3.13 -12.00
N GLU A 38 -4.90 -3.26 -11.30
CA GLU A 38 -4.00 -4.39 -11.44
C GLU A 38 -3.65 -5.00 -10.08
N LEU A 39 -3.34 -6.29 -10.09
CA LEU A 39 -2.87 -7.07 -8.94
C LEU A 39 -1.62 -7.88 -9.33
N LEU A 40 -0.78 -8.21 -8.35
CA LEU A 40 0.26 -9.23 -8.47
C LEU A 40 -0.15 -10.49 -7.72
N VAL A 41 0.25 -11.64 -8.26
CA VAL A 41 0.17 -12.92 -7.55
C VAL A 41 1.48 -13.67 -7.71
N TYR A 42 2.00 -14.19 -6.59
CA TYR A 42 3.17 -15.04 -6.61
C TYR A 42 2.92 -16.34 -7.40
N GLU A 43 3.96 -16.81 -8.08
CA GLU A 43 3.94 -18.04 -8.86
C GLU A 43 4.39 -19.25 -8.06
N GLU A 44 5.20 -19.04 -7.02
CA GLU A 44 5.66 -20.10 -6.14
C GLU A 44 4.63 -20.49 -5.07
N ILE A 45 4.56 -21.79 -4.77
CA ILE A 45 3.79 -22.32 -3.63
C ILE A 45 4.48 -21.97 -2.31
N VAL A 46 5.82 -22.05 -2.28
CA VAL A 46 6.64 -21.73 -1.11
C VAL A 46 7.40 -20.44 -1.38
N LEU A 47 7.10 -19.41 -0.61
CA LEU A 47 7.82 -18.14 -0.64
C LEU A 47 9.04 -18.22 0.25
N ASP A 48 10.19 -17.81 -0.28
CA ASP A 48 11.45 -17.74 0.46
C ASP A 48 11.82 -16.27 0.67
N MET A 49 11.91 -15.86 1.93
CA MET A 49 12.23 -14.49 2.30
C MET A 49 13.66 -14.07 1.97
N ARG A 50 14.57 -15.00 1.65
CA ARG A 50 15.97 -14.71 1.33
C ARG A 50 16.22 -14.44 -0.14
N LYS A 51 15.22 -14.61 -1.00
CA LYS A 51 15.34 -14.37 -2.44
C LYS A 51 14.12 -13.62 -2.97
N PRO A 52 14.24 -12.93 -4.11
CA PRO A 52 13.06 -12.48 -4.84
C PRO A 52 12.20 -13.68 -5.25
N ASN A 53 10.89 -13.56 -5.04
CA ASN A 53 9.89 -14.55 -5.48
C ASN A 53 9.24 -14.04 -6.78
N ARG A 54 8.95 -14.93 -7.73
CA ARG A 54 8.36 -14.54 -9.00
C ARG A 54 6.88 -14.27 -8.82
N PHE A 55 6.40 -13.33 -9.61
CA PHE A 55 5.00 -12.96 -9.62
C PHE A 55 4.56 -12.70 -11.05
N ARG A 56 3.26 -12.82 -11.26
CA ARG A 56 2.59 -12.40 -12.49
C ARG A 56 1.56 -11.33 -12.18
N ARG A 57 1.31 -10.47 -13.15
CA ARG A 57 0.30 -9.42 -13.07
C ARG A 57 -1.04 -9.91 -13.59
N ILE A 58 -2.12 -9.45 -12.97
CA ILE A 58 -3.50 -9.71 -13.37
C ILE A 58 -4.23 -8.37 -13.40
N GLU A 59 -4.89 -8.06 -14.51
CA GLU A 59 -5.78 -6.91 -14.62
C GLU A 59 -7.19 -7.28 -14.12
N ILE A 60 -7.85 -6.35 -13.43
CA ILE A 60 -9.23 -6.49 -13.00
C ILE A 60 -10.14 -6.10 -14.19
N PRO A 61 -10.87 -7.04 -14.80
CA PRO A 61 -11.69 -6.72 -15.97
C PRO A 61 -12.95 -5.92 -15.57
N PRO A 62 -13.64 -5.27 -16.52
CA PRO A 62 -14.86 -4.48 -16.24
C PRO A 62 -15.96 -5.26 -15.53
N GLU A 63 -16.11 -6.55 -15.85
CA GLU A 63 -17.06 -7.47 -15.20
C GLU A 63 -16.65 -7.90 -13.78
N GLY A 64 -15.49 -7.46 -13.31
CA GLY A 64 -14.93 -7.75 -12.00
C GLY A 64 -14.08 -9.03 -11.96
N LEU A 65 -13.14 -9.06 -11.04
CA LEU A 65 -12.26 -10.21 -10.79
C LEU A 65 -12.74 -10.98 -9.57
N GLU A 66 -12.95 -12.29 -9.70
CA GLU A 66 -13.22 -13.15 -8.55
C GLU A 66 -11.90 -13.52 -7.86
N LEU A 67 -11.80 -13.21 -6.57
CA LEU A 67 -10.66 -13.59 -5.74
C LEU A 67 -10.93 -14.95 -5.09
N ASP A 68 -10.04 -15.90 -5.35
CA ASP A 68 -10.04 -17.20 -4.69
C ASP A 68 -9.63 -17.11 -3.21
N PRO A 69 -10.24 -17.93 -2.32
CA PRO A 69 -9.72 -18.17 -0.99
C PRO A 69 -8.32 -18.81 -0.99
N ASN A 70 -7.60 -18.72 0.13
CA ASN A 70 -6.26 -19.30 0.32
C ASN A 70 -5.17 -18.76 -0.63
N ARG A 71 -5.41 -17.59 -1.23
CA ARG A 71 -4.49 -16.95 -2.15
C ARG A 71 -4.29 -15.49 -1.77
N LEU A 72 -3.04 -15.05 -1.76
CA LEU A 72 -2.67 -13.65 -1.56
C LEU A 72 -2.65 -12.93 -2.91
N TYR A 73 -3.32 -11.78 -2.96
CA TYR A 73 -3.25 -10.85 -4.07
C TYR A 73 -2.63 -9.55 -3.58
N LEU A 74 -1.55 -9.10 -4.22
CA LEU A 74 -0.99 -7.79 -3.93
C LEU A 74 -1.62 -6.77 -4.85
N GLY A 75 -2.32 -5.79 -4.29
CA GLY A 75 -2.84 -4.64 -5.01
C GLY A 75 -2.12 -3.36 -4.63
N ARG A 76 -2.60 -2.24 -5.16
CA ARG A 76 -2.25 -0.93 -4.61
C ARG A 76 -3.43 0.02 -4.62
N THR A 77 -3.30 1.12 -3.88
CA THR A 77 -4.23 2.24 -3.97
C THR A 77 -4.03 3.02 -5.27
N ILE A 78 -5.10 3.66 -5.75
CA ILE A 78 -5.03 4.67 -6.82
C ILE A 78 -4.34 5.92 -6.27
N GLU A 79 -4.67 6.31 -5.06
CA GLU A 79 -4.11 7.48 -4.42
C GLU A 79 -2.68 7.21 -3.97
N ARG A 80 -1.78 8.10 -4.38
CA ARG A 80 -0.46 8.28 -3.77
C ARG A 80 -0.63 9.18 -2.55
N THR A 81 -0.02 8.81 -1.44
CA THR A 81 -0.03 9.63 -0.22
C THR A 81 1.36 10.06 0.17
N GLU A 82 1.45 11.19 0.87
CA GLU A 82 2.64 11.65 1.57
C GLU A 82 2.21 12.13 2.95
N THR A 83 2.97 11.81 3.99
CA THR A 83 2.58 12.13 5.36
C THR A 83 3.77 12.59 6.19
N HIS A 84 3.67 13.77 6.78
CA HIS A 84 4.65 14.35 7.70
C HIS A 84 4.01 14.56 9.07
N ASN A 85 4.83 14.55 10.13
CA ASN A 85 4.42 14.84 11.52
C ASN A 85 3.26 13.99 12.08
N LEU A 86 2.87 12.94 11.37
CA LEU A 86 1.72 12.09 11.65
C LEU A 86 2.06 10.65 11.28
N VAL A 87 1.43 9.70 11.95
CA VAL A 87 1.52 8.28 11.62
C VAL A 87 0.28 7.91 10.80
N PRO A 88 0.43 7.63 9.50
CA PRO A 88 -0.67 7.12 8.69
C PRO A 88 -0.98 5.67 9.03
N MET A 89 -2.26 5.33 9.10
CA MET A 89 -2.76 3.98 9.34
C MET A 89 -3.78 3.62 8.27
N LEU A 90 -3.57 2.49 7.62
CA LEU A 90 -4.46 1.89 6.64
C LEU A 90 -5.34 0.82 7.30
N GLU A 91 -6.64 0.88 7.04
CA GLU A 91 -7.62 -0.09 7.54
C GLU A 91 -8.61 -0.50 6.47
N GLY A 92 -9.17 -1.70 6.62
CA GLY A 92 -10.32 -2.12 5.85
C GLY A 92 -11.56 -1.24 6.08
N ARG A 93 -12.43 -1.16 5.09
CA ARG A 93 -13.79 -0.61 5.29
C ARG A 93 -14.68 -1.71 5.87
N SER A 94 -15.57 -1.35 6.80
CA SER A 94 -16.47 -2.34 7.41
C SER A 94 -17.28 -3.12 6.36
N SER A 95 -17.77 -2.45 5.32
CA SER A 95 -18.51 -3.09 4.23
C SER A 95 -17.67 -4.12 3.46
N VAL A 96 -16.37 -3.86 3.28
CA VAL A 96 -15.43 -4.78 2.61
C VAL A 96 -15.13 -5.97 3.51
N GLY A 97 -14.85 -5.72 4.80
CA GLY A 97 -14.63 -6.78 5.78
C GLY A 97 -15.84 -7.70 5.97
N ARG A 98 -17.07 -7.20 5.83
CA ARG A 98 -18.31 -7.99 5.90
C ARG A 98 -18.48 -8.97 4.74
N LEU A 99 -17.77 -8.78 3.63
CA LEU A 99 -17.67 -9.78 2.55
C LEU A 99 -16.59 -10.84 2.84
N GLY A 100 -15.88 -10.73 3.95
CA GLY A 100 -14.73 -11.58 4.26
C GLY A 100 -13.48 -11.22 3.47
N LEU A 101 -13.37 -9.99 2.96
CA LEU A 101 -12.17 -9.51 2.26
C LEU A 101 -11.29 -8.68 3.20
N PHE A 102 -10.07 -9.14 3.41
CA PHE A 102 -8.99 -8.40 4.04
C PHE A 102 -8.25 -7.59 2.98
N VAL A 103 -7.82 -6.37 3.33
CA VAL A 103 -7.08 -5.46 2.43
C VAL A 103 -5.62 -5.26 2.85
N HIS A 104 -5.30 -5.66 4.07
CA HIS A 104 -3.96 -5.91 4.57
C HIS A 104 -4.02 -7.15 5.48
N VAL A 105 -2.94 -7.92 5.57
CA VAL A 105 -2.87 -9.09 6.46
C VAL A 105 -2.29 -8.66 7.81
N THR A 106 -1.23 -7.85 7.79
CA THR A 106 -0.55 -7.44 9.04
C THR A 106 -0.17 -5.97 9.11
N ALA A 107 0.18 -5.33 7.99
CA ALA A 107 0.84 -4.03 8.00
C ALA A 107 -0.10 -2.88 7.61
N GLY A 108 -0.98 -2.49 8.54
CA GLY A 108 -1.75 -1.25 8.41
C GLY A 108 -0.97 0.00 8.84
N PHE A 109 0.15 -0.16 9.55
CA PHE A 109 0.96 0.95 10.07
C PHE A 109 1.90 1.50 9.00
N GLY A 110 1.84 2.81 8.74
CA GLY A 110 2.83 3.51 7.93
C GLY A 110 3.74 4.40 8.76
N ASP A 111 4.99 4.49 8.32
CA ASP A 111 5.99 5.35 8.96
C ASP A 111 5.71 6.84 8.69
N VAL A 112 6.06 7.69 9.65
CA VAL A 112 6.08 9.15 9.43
C VAL A 112 7.06 9.46 8.31
N GLY A 113 6.70 10.30 7.35
CA GLY A 113 7.50 10.63 6.16
C GLY A 113 7.33 9.66 5.00
N PHE A 114 6.47 8.63 5.10
CA PHE A 114 6.18 7.75 3.97
C PHE A 114 5.53 8.53 2.82
N CYS A 115 6.02 8.29 1.60
CA CYS A 115 5.52 8.82 0.34
C CYS A 115 5.41 7.69 -0.69
N GLY A 116 4.23 7.46 -1.25
CA GLY A 116 4.02 6.43 -2.27
C GLY A 116 2.58 5.92 -2.32
N TYR A 117 2.38 4.85 -3.10
CA TYR A 117 1.13 4.10 -3.09
C TYR A 117 1.12 3.08 -1.96
N TRP A 118 -0.05 2.82 -1.40
CA TRP A 118 -0.22 1.77 -0.40
C TRP A 118 -0.36 0.44 -1.11
N THR A 119 0.55 -0.48 -0.83
CA THR A 119 0.40 -1.88 -1.27
C THR A 119 -0.65 -2.55 -0.39
N LEU A 120 -1.61 -3.23 -1.02
CA LEU A 120 -2.70 -3.94 -0.36
C LEU A 120 -2.38 -5.43 -0.35
N GLU A 121 -2.42 -6.06 0.82
CA GLU A 121 -2.25 -7.51 0.98
C GLU A 121 -3.65 -8.15 1.04
N MET A 122 -4.25 -8.34 -0.13
CA MET A 122 -5.65 -8.74 -0.24
C MET A 122 -5.82 -10.25 -0.09
N TYR A 123 -6.71 -10.66 0.81
CA TYR A 123 -7.02 -12.05 1.10
C TYR A 123 -8.52 -12.22 1.34
N ALA A 124 -9.15 -13.19 0.66
CA ALA A 124 -10.58 -13.44 0.77
C ALA A 124 -10.85 -14.74 1.57
N ILE A 125 -11.76 -14.67 2.54
CA ILE A 125 -12.25 -15.86 3.29
C ILE A 125 -13.15 -16.72 2.39
N GLN A 126 -14.01 -16.06 1.63
CA GLN A 126 -14.93 -16.65 0.66
C GLN A 126 -14.59 -16.09 -0.72
N PRO A 127 -14.99 -16.74 -1.83
CA PRO A 127 -14.87 -16.12 -3.15
C PRO A 127 -15.57 -14.76 -3.18
N VAL A 128 -14.83 -13.71 -3.53
CA VAL A 128 -15.35 -12.33 -3.59
C VAL A 128 -14.99 -11.72 -4.94
N ARG A 129 -16.00 -11.19 -5.63
CA ARG A 129 -15.78 -10.41 -6.86
C ARG A 129 -15.47 -8.95 -6.50
N ILE A 130 -14.34 -8.46 -6.98
CA ILE A 130 -13.86 -7.09 -6.80
C ILE A 130 -13.88 -6.32 -8.11
N TYR A 131 -13.86 -4.99 -8.01
CA TYR A 131 -13.87 -4.08 -9.14
C TYR A 131 -12.81 -3.00 -8.95
N ALA A 132 -12.12 -2.62 -10.02
CA ALA A 132 -11.19 -1.50 -9.99
C ALA A 132 -11.91 -0.18 -9.64
N GLY A 133 -11.22 0.74 -8.98
CA GLY A 133 -11.73 2.06 -8.61
C GLY A 133 -12.68 2.06 -7.41
N VAL A 134 -13.07 0.91 -6.86
CA VAL A 134 -13.88 0.86 -5.64
C VAL A 134 -13.08 1.41 -4.46
N GLU A 135 -13.72 2.19 -3.60
CA GLU A 135 -13.19 2.56 -2.28
C GLU A 135 -12.98 1.29 -1.45
N ILE A 136 -11.75 0.79 -1.39
CA ILE A 136 -11.43 -0.55 -0.89
C ILE A 136 -10.99 -0.52 0.58
N CYS A 137 -10.28 0.53 0.96
CA CYS A 137 -9.74 0.73 2.29
C CYS A 137 -9.88 2.20 2.68
N GLN A 138 -9.40 2.54 3.87
CA GLN A 138 -9.39 3.90 4.37
C GLN A 138 -8.08 4.16 5.10
N ILE A 139 -7.61 5.41 5.02
CA ILE A 139 -6.46 5.90 5.76
C ILE A 139 -6.93 6.87 6.85
N PHE A 140 -6.33 6.78 8.02
CA PHE A 140 -6.49 7.73 9.11
C PHE A 140 -5.13 8.03 9.74
N TYR A 141 -5.06 9.05 10.58
CA TYR A 141 -3.79 9.60 11.03
C TYR A 141 -3.75 9.73 12.54
N HIS A 142 -2.67 9.25 13.13
CA HIS A 142 -2.34 9.48 14.53
C HIS A 142 -1.36 10.64 14.68
N THR A 143 -1.57 11.44 15.72
CA THR A 143 -0.56 12.37 16.22
C THR A 143 0.59 11.58 16.85
N VAL A 144 1.83 12.00 16.59
CA VAL A 144 3.04 11.47 17.23
C VAL A 144 3.60 12.49 18.23
N GLU A 145 4.19 12.00 19.34
CA GLU A 145 4.81 12.84 20.37
C GLU A 145 6.32 12.59 20.44
N GLY A 146 7.09 13.66 20.66
CA GLY A 146 8.56 13.62 20.70
C GLY A 146 9.21 14.05 19.38
N ALA A 147 10.54 13.92 19.31
CA ALA A 147 11.29 14.23 18.10
C ALA A 147 10.96 13.21 17.00
N VAL A 148 10.55 13.70 15.84
CA VAL A 148 10.18 12.87 14.69
C VAL A 148 11.42 12.61 13.83
N HIS A 149 11.64 11.33 13.52
CA HIS A 149 12.59 10.90 12.49
C HIS A 149 11.81 10.22 11.37
N GLU A 150 11.86 10.81 10.18
CA GLU A 150 11.10 10.33 9.04
C GLU A 150 11.66 9.03 8.44
N TYR A 151 10.79 8.32 7.74
CA TYR A 151 11.12 7.19 6.92
C TYR A 151 12.22 7.57 5.92
N LYS A 152 13.29 6.79 5.92
CA LYS A 152 14.48 7.13 5.16
C LYS A 152 14.15 7.20 3.68
N GLN A 153 14.78 8.14 2.98
CA GLN A 153 14.73 8.21 1.51
C GLN A 153 15.25 6.93 0.84
N SER A 154 16.14 6.19 1.53
CA SER A 154 16.63 4.87 1.13
C SER A 154 15.82 3.69 1.70
N GLY A 155 14.67 3.97 2.31
CA GLY A 155 13.73 2.95 2.77
C GLY A 155 13.24 2.09 1.60
N LYS A 156 13.00 0.80 1.85
CA LYS A 156 12.75 -0.18 0.79
C LYS A 156 11.58 0.18 -0.12
N TYR A 157 10.55 0.82 0.44
CA TYR A 157 9.27 1.07 -0.24
C TYR A 157 8.96 2.56 -0.42
N GLN A 158 9.93 3.44 -0.11
CA GLN A 158 9.77 4.88 -0.23
C GLN A 158 9.69 5.29 -1.71
N HIS A 159 8.83 6.25 -2.03
CA HIS A 159 8.60 6.75 -3.39
C HIS A 159 8.20 5.67 -4.40
N ASN A 160 7.56 4.60 -3.92
CA ASN A 160 7.11 3.54 -4.81
C ASN A 160 6.15 4.09 -5.88
N LYS A 161 6.23 3.53 -7.09
CA LYS A 161 5.44 3.98 -8.25
C LYS A 161 4.41 2.95 -8.73
N ASP A 162 4.42 1.76 -8.13
CA ASP A 162 3.67 0.59 -8.57
C ASP A 162 3.49 -0.41 -7.42
N ILE A 163 2.75 -1.49 -7.66
CA ILE A 163 2.51 -2.57 -6.69
C ILE A 163 3.85 -3.17 -6.28
N GLN A 164 4.18 -3.11 -4.99
CA GLN A 164 5.48 -3.56 -4.50
C GLN A 164 5.41 -5.02 -4.02
N PRO A 165 6.14 -5.96 -4.64
CA PRO A 165 6.38 -7.25 -4.01
C PRO A 165 7.28 -7.07 -2.78
N SER A 166 7.38 -8.10 -1.94
CA SER A 166 8.24 -8.04 -0.77
C SER A 166 9.72 -7.88 -1.14
N LEU A 167 10.37 -6.86 -0.57
CA LEU A 167 11.81 -6.62 -0.68
C LEU A 167 12.56 -7.12 0.56
N LEU A 168 11.97 -8.02 1.34
CA LEU A 168 12.56 -8.55 2.57
C LEU A 168 13.93 -9.20 2.34
N TYR A 169 14.14 -9.83 1.18
CA TYR A 169 15.42 -10.43 0.78
C TYR A 169 16.61 -9.46 0.85
N ARG A 170 16.37 -8.15 0.71
CA ARG A 170 17.41 -7.11 0.82
C ARG A 170 18.00 -6.99 2.22
N GLU A 171 17.32 -7.47 3.27
CA GLU A 171 17.88 -7.54 4.63
C GLU A 171 18.83 -8.71 4.83
N PHE A 172 18.72 -9.75 3.99
CA PHE A 172 19.60 -10.91 4.04
C PHE A 172 20.85 -10.75 3.17
N ALA A 173 20.82 -9.84 2.19
CA ALA A 173 21.96 -9.54 1.35
C ALA A 173 23.10 -8.92 2.17
N GLN A 174 24.25 -9.59 2.20
CA GLN A 174 25.45 -8.98 2.76
C GLN A 174 25.94 -7.85 1.83
N PRO A 175 26.70 -6.85 2.34
CA PRO A 175 27.11 -5.67 1.58
C PRO A 175 27.83 -5.93 0.24
N GLU A 176 28.31 -7.15 0.00
CA GLU A 176 29.12 -7.52 -1.17
C GLU A 176 28.37 -8.30 -2.27
N ASP A 177 27.04 -8.43 -2.19
CA ASP A 177 26.28 -9.18 -3.21
C ASP A 177 26.18 -8.43 -4.55
N ARG A 178 26.96 -8.89 -5.54
CA ARG A 178 27.06 -8.33 -6.90
C ARG A 178 25.74 -8.26 -7.67
N GLN A 179 24.69 -8.99 -7.22
CA GLN A 179 23.35 -8.95 -7.83
C GLN A 179 22.59 -7.64 -7.58
N ARG A 180 23.05 -6.79 -6.65
CA ARG A 180 22.48 -5.44 -6.45
C ARG A 180 22.54 -4.57 -7.72
N LYS A 181 23.55 -4.79 -8.57
CA LYS A 181 23.82 -3.98 -9.78
C LYS A 181 22.81 -4.14 -10.91
N LEU A 182 21.97 -5.17 -10.91
CA LEU A 182 21.02 -5.41 -12.01
C LEU A 182 19.67 -4.71 -11.79
N TRP A 183 19.29 -4.39 -10.55
CA TRP A 183 18.02 -3.70 -10.25
C TRP A 183 18.21 -2.19 -10.07
N ASP A 184 19.31 -1.75 -9.43
CA ASP A 184 19.60 -0.31 -9.25
C ASP A 184 19.92 0.41 -10.59
N ALA A 185 20.28 -0.36 -11.63
CA ALA A 185 20.60 0.17 -12.96
C ALA A 185 19.37 0.51 -13.82
N ASP A 186 18.20 -0.05 -13.50
CA ASP A 186 16.96 0.25 -14.22
C ASP A 186 16.23 1.48 -13.64
N ASP A 187 16.43 1.78 -12.35
CA ASP A 187 15.88 3.00 -11.71
C ASP A 187 16.65 4.29 -12.06
N THR A 188 17.83 4.19 -12.69
CA THR A 188 18.67 5.35 -13.06
C THR A 188 18.54 5.78 -14.52
N LYS A 189 17.65 5.16 -15.31
CA LYS A 189 17.53 5.41 -16.76
C LYS A 189 16.23 6.05 -17.22
N VAL A 190 15.54 6.78 -16.36
CA VAL A 190 14.43 7.66 -16.78
C VAL A 190 14.72 9.09 -16.31
N THR A 191 15.56 9.78 -17.09
CA THR A 191 15.59 11.25 -17.22
C THR A 191 15.26 11.59 -18.65
#